data_AF-A0A1T1HRH4-F1
#
_entry.id   AF-A0A1T1HRH4-F1
#
_cell.length_a   1.000
_cell.length_b   1.000
_cell.length_c   1.000
_cell.angle_alpha   90.00
_cell.angle_beta   90.00
_cell.angle_gamma   90.00
#
_symmetry.space_group_name_H-M   'P 1'
#
loop_
_entity.id
_entity.type
_entity.pdbx_description
1 polymer ?
#
loop_
_entity_poly.entity_id
_entity_poly.type
_entity_poly.pdbx_seq_one_letter_code
_entity_poly.pdbx_strand_id
1 'polypeptide(L)'
;MSRPIRNRYNPRERIQLDFDVSVCVLNLNQHLQAFREFSVSDDREAFLRTQGETARNAMHVHQIIACCFGLYCLGEDGEWQEYCRAFMEKFVDVDTGFAEVALAAAVSYSQSLLESLDAALSQLTNGAEKGV
;
A
#
# COMPACT_ATOMS: atom_id res chain seq x y z
N MET A 1 7.01 -5.81 -18.54
CA MET A 1 7.73 -4.90 -17.63
C MET A 1 7.17 -3.50 -17.82
N SER A 2 6.87 -2.82 -16.72
CA SER A 2 6.36 -1.44 -16.68
C SER A 2 7.36 -0.44 -17.28
N ARG A 3 6.86 0.72 -17.74
CA ARG A 3 7.74 1.82 -18.15
C ARG A 3 8.17 2.59 -16.89
N PRO A 4 9.35 3.24 -16.87
CA PRO A 4 9.73 4.08 -15.74
C PRO A 4 8.75 5.23 -15.54
N ILE A 5 8.09 5.29 -14.38
CA ILE A 5 7.11 6.30 -13.97
C ILE A 5 7.79 7.34 -13.11
N ARG A 6 7.38 8.61 -13.21
CA ARG A 6 7.88 9.68 -12.34
C ARG A 6 7.48 9.41 -10.88
N ASN A 7 8.45 9.37 -9.98
CA ASN A 7 8.14 9.32 -8.55
C ASN A 7 7.48 10.67 -8.14
N ARG A 8 6.30 10.58 -7.51
CA ARG A 8 5.50 11.75 -7.11
C ARG A 8 6.14 12.52 -5.95
N TYR A 9 6.80 11.81 -5.03
CA TYR A 9 7.35 12.38 -3.81
C TYR A 9 8.85 12.68 -3.92
N ASN A 10 9.55 12.03 -4.85
CA ASN A 10 10.93 12.38 -5.22
C ASN A 10 11.07 12.52 -6.76
N PRO A 11 10.83 13.71 -7.34
CA PRO A 11 10.79 13.88 -8.80
C PRO A 11 12.10 13.58 -9.56
N ARG A 12 13.23 13.41 -8.85
CA ARG A 12 14.53 13.05 -9.43
C ARG A 12 14.63 11.55 -9.70
N GLU A 13 13.77 10.76 -9.08
CA GLU A 13 13.74 9.31 -9.22
C GLU A 13 12.63 8.84 -10.14
N ARG A 14 12.83 7.64 -10.69
CA ARG A 14 11.83 6.93 -11.48
C ARG A 14 11.51 5.62 -10.79
N ILE A 15 10.22 5.33 -10.69
CA ILE A 15 9.74 4.03 -10.22
C ILE A 15 9.55 3.13 -11.42
N GLN A 16 10.12 1.94 -11.34
CA GLN A 16 9.84 0.86 -12.27
C GLN A 16 9.24 -0.28 -11.47
N LEU A 17 8.04 -0.71 -11.84
CA LEU A 17 7.41 -1.91 -11.30
C LEU A 17 8.00 -3.13 -12.04
N ASP A 18 8.71 -3.97 -11.32
CA ASP A 18 9.42 -5.14 -11.83
C ASP A 18 8.53 -6.39 -11.96
N PHE A 19 7.24 -6.25 -11.72
CA PHE A 19 6.22 -7.29 -11.80
C PHE A 19 5.15 -6.99 -12.86
N ASP A 20 4.31 -8.00 -13.15
CA ASP A 20 3.14 -7.86 -14.01
C ASP A 20 1.99 -7.19 -13.24
N VAL A 21 1.64 -5.98 -13.64
CA VAL A 21 0.59 -5.17 -13.00
C VAL A 21 -0.78 -5.82 -13.13
N SER A 22 -1.11 -6.42 -14.27
CA SER A 22 -2.42 -7.04 -14.47
C SER A 22 -2.58 -8.25 -13.56
N VAL A 23 -1.54 -9.08 -13.43
CA VAL A 23 -1.52 -10.20 -12.49
C VAL A 23 -1.60 -9.71 -11.03
N CYS A 24 -0.87 -8.64 -10.70
CA CYS A 24 -0.91 -8.04 -9.36
C CYS A 24 -2.33 -7.55 -9.02
N VAL A 25 -2.96 -6.76 -9.89
CA VAL A 25 -4.32 -6.23 -9.69
C VAL A 25 -5.34 -7.36 -9.60
N LEU A 26 -5.23 -8.39 -10.45
CA LEU A 26 -6.09 -9.57 -10.37
C LEU A 26 -5.96 -10.27 -9.01
N ASN A 27 -4.74 -10.49 -8.54
CA ASN A 27 -4.49 -11.11 -7.23
C ASN A 27 -5.06 -10.26 -6.09
N LEU A 28 -4.88 -8.94 -6.14
CA LEU A 28 -5.47 -8.03 -5.14
C LEU A 28 -6.99 -8.13 -5.15
N ASN A 29 -7.61 -8.05 -6.32
CA ASN A 29 -9.06 -8.13 -6.44
C ASN A 29 -9.63 -9.47 -5.90
N GLN A 30 -8.95 -10.58 -6.18
CA GLN A 30 -9.33 -11.91 -5.65
C GLN A 30 -9.25 -12.00 -4.12
N HIS A 31 -8.37 -11.22 -3.48
CA HIS A 31 -8.15 -11.24 -2.04
C HIS A 31 -8.84 -10.09 -1.30
N LEU A 32 -9.67 -9.28 -1.98
CA LEU A 32 -10.35 -8.14 -1.37
C LEU A 32 -11.23 -8.54 -0.18
N GLN A 33 -11.92 -9.69 -0.27
CA GLN A 33 -12.72 -10.21 0.85
C GLN A 33 -11.86 -10.66 2.03
N ALA A 34 -10.74 -11.36 1.78
CA ALA A 34 -9.79 -11.71 2.83
C ALA A 34 -9.20 -10.47 3.51
N PHE A 35 -9.01 -9.38 2.74
CA PHE A 35 -8.58 -8.10 3.28
C PHE A 35 -9.62 -7.43 4.16
N ARG A 36 -10.92 -7.60 3.86
CA ARG A 36 -11.98 -7.19 4.78
C ARG A 36 -11.88 -7.92 6.11
N GLU A 37 -11.79 -9.24 6.07
CA GLU A 37 -11.70 -10.08 7.26
C GLU A 37 -10.47 -9.74 8.09
N PHE A 38 -9.33 -9.51 7.44
CA PHE A 38 -8.13 -9.00 8.08
C PHE A 38 -8.33 -7.63 8.74
N SER A 39 -9.03 -6.71 8.07
CA SER A 39 -9.22 -5.33 8.55
C SER A 39 -10.03 -5.24 9.84
N VAL A 40 -11.01 -6.14 10.00
CA VAL A 40 -11.86 -6.26 11.20
C VAL A 40 -11.34 -7.25 12.23
N SER A 41 -10.23 -7.94 11.95
CA SER A 41 -9.66 -8.94 12.86
C SER A 41 -8.99 -8.27 14.06
N ASP A 42 -9.32 -8.74 15.26
CA ASP A 42 -8.66 -8.36 16.51
C ASP A 42 -7.22 -8.88 16.60
N ASP A 43 -6.93 -10.02 15.96
CA ASP A 43 -5.60 -10.63 15.91
C ASP A 43 -5.14 -10.85 14.47
N ARG A 44 -4.70 -9.73 13.87
CA ARG A 44 -4.17 -9.66 12.50
C ARG A 44 -2.97 -10.56 12.27
N GLU A 45 -2.13 -10.74 13.27
CA GLU A 45 -0.93 -11.59 13.17
C GLU A 45 -1.33 -13.07 13.10
N ALA A 46 -2.25 -13.52 13.96
CA ALA A 46 -2.79 -14.87 13.88
C ALA A 46 -3.50 -15.10 12.55
N PHE A 47 -4.30 -14.13 12.08
CA PHE A 47 -4.93 -14.20 10.76
C PHE A 47 -3.89 -14.43 9.67
N LEU A 48 -2.84 -13.60 9.58
CA LEU A 48 -1.81 -13.73 8.55
C LEU A 48 -1.10 -15.08 8.59
N ARG A 49 -0.86 -15.66 9.77
CA ARG A 49 -0.24 -17.01 9.90
C ARG A 49 -1.07 -18.12 9.26
N THR A 50 -2.38 -17.96 9.14
CA THR A 50 -3.26 -18.94 8.47
C THR A 50 -3.27 -18.80 6.95
N GLN A 51 -2.71 -17.71 6.43
CA GLN A 51 -2.76 -17.37 5.01
C GLN A 51 -1.51 -17.85 4.25
N GLY A 52 -1.71 -18.27 3.00
CA GLY A 52 -0.61 -18.51 2.07
C GLY A 52 0.19 -17.23 1.81
N GLU A 53 1.42 -17.37 1.32
CA GLU A 53 2.31 -16.23 1.02
C GLU A 53 1.64 -15.20 0.08
N THR A 54 1.00 -15.66 -1.00
CA THR A 54 0.28 -14.79 -1.94
C THR A 54 -0.78 -13.94 -1.26
N ALA A 55 -1.61 -14.55 -0.40
CA ALA A 55 -2.67 -13.86 0.32
C ALA A 55 -2.11 -12.85 1.32
N ARG A 56 -1.06 -13.21 2.07
CA ARG A 56 -0.37 -12.28 2.98
C ARG A 56 0.20 -11.07 2.25
N ASN A 57 0.87 -11.30 1.12
CA ASN A 57 1.42 -10.23 0.30
C ASN A 57 0.31 -9.31 -0.23
N ALA A 58 -0.84 -9.87 -0.64
CA ALA A 58 -2.00 -9.09 -1.04
C ALA A 58 -2.51 -8.19 0.11
N MET A 59 -2.58 -8.70 1.35
CA MET A 59 -2.99 -7.88 2.50
C MET A 59 -2.08 -6.66 2.68
N HIS A 60 -0.76 -6.87 2.64
CA HIS A 60 0.21 -5.78 2.79
C HIS A 60 0.09 -4.74 1.68
N VAL A 61 -0.09 -5.16 0.43
CA VAL A 61 -0.29 -4.23 -0.68
C VAL A 61 -1.60 -3.47 -0.53
N HIS A 62 -2.69 -4.13 -0.13
CA HIS A 62 -3.96 -3.45 0.16
C HIS A 62 -3.82 -2.41 1.28
N GLN A 63 -3.05 -2.70 2.34
CA GLN A 63 -2.73 -1.73 3.39
C GLN A 63 -1.97 -0.52 2.84
N ILE A 64 -0.96 -0.73 2.00
CA ILE A 64 -0.19 0.37 1.38
C ILE A 64 -1.11 1.24 0.51
N ILE A 65 -1.98 0.62 -0.29
CA ILE A 65 -2.96 1.33 -1.13
C ILE A 65 -3.92 2.14 -0.25
N ALA A 66 -4.49 1.53 0.80
CA ALA A 66 -5.41 2.21 1.71
C ALA A 66 -4.74 3.42 2.39
N CYS A 67 -3.53 3.25 2.91
CA CYS A 67 -2.73 4.33 3.47
C CYS A 67 -2.45 5.44 2.43
N CYS A 68 -2.15 5.08 1.18
CA CYS A 68 -1.96 6.04 0.09
C CYS A 68 -3.25 6.81 -0.25
N PHE A 69 -4.42 6.19 -0.05
CA PHE A 69 -5.72 6.85 -0.18
C PHE A 69 -6.13 7.64 1.06
N GLY A 70 -5.38 7.54 2.17
CA GLY A 70 -5.72 8.18 3.44
C GLY A 70 -6.86 7.50 4.19
N LEU A 71 -7.05 6.20 3.97
CA LEU A 71 -8.06 5.36 4.63
C LEU A 71 -7.38 4.50 5.70
N TYR A 72 -7.79 4.66 6.96
CA TYR A 72 -7.07 4.12 8.12
C TYR A 72 -7.96 3.24 9.02
N CYS A 73 -9.26 3.49 9.05
CA CYS A 73 -10.27 2.79 9.83
C CYS A 73 -11.07 1.81 8.95
N LEU A 74 -10.39 0.97 8.17
CA LEU A 74 -11.02 -0.03 7.28
C LEU A 74 -11.88 -1.09 7.99
N GLY A 75 -11.89 -1.10 9.33
CA GLY A 75 -12.86 -1.86 10.11
C GLY A 75 -14.28 -1.26 10.02
N GLU A 76 -14.39 0.06 9.85
CA GLU A 76 -15.66 0.76 9.68
C GLU A 76 -16.24 0.53 8.30
N ASP A 77 -17.56 0.30 8.23
CA ASP A 77 -18.24 -0.01 6.97
C ASP A 77 -18.15 1.14 5.95
N GLY A 78 -18.17 2.40 6.43
CA GLY A 78 -18.07 3.57 5.57
C GLY A 78 -16.69 3.67 4.88
N GLU A 79 -15.61 3.59 5.65
CA GLU A 79 -14.26 3.59 5.08
C GLU A 79 -13.98 2.36 4.22
N TRP A 80 -14.55 1.20 4.58
CA TRP A 80 -14.45 0.00 3.74
C TRP A 80 -15.13 0.17 2.38
N GLN A 81 -16.34 0.72 2.35
CA GLN A 81 -17.05 0.99 1.10
C GLN A 81 -16.29 1.99 0.23
N GLU A 82 -15.75 3.04 0.85
CA GLU A 82 -14.91 4.02 0.17
C GLU A 82 -13.63 3.39 -0.39
N TYR A 83 -13.01 2.49 0.38
CA TYR A 83 -11.85 1.72 -0.08
C TYR A 83 -12.18 0.87 -1.31
N CYS A 84 -13.26 0.08 -1.25
CA CYS A 84 -13.70 -0.74 -2.38
C CYS A 84 -13.98 0.12 -3.61
N ARG A 85 -14.69 1.24 -3.45
CA ARG A 85 -15.00 2.17 -4.54
C ARG A 85 -13.72 2.71 -5.17
N ALA A 86 -12.80 3.25 -4.37
CA ALA A 86 -11.53 3.79 -4.84
C ALA A 86 -10.65 2.71 -5.50
N PHE A 87 -10.63 1.50 -4.94
CA PHE A 87 -9.87 0.38 -5.49
C PHE A 87 -10.39 -0.01 -6.88
N MET A 88 -11.70 -0.18 -7.03
CA MET A 88 -12.32 -0.49 -8.32
C MET A 88 -12.06 0.60 -9.36
N GLU A 89 -12.29 1.87 -9.02
CA GLU A 89 -12.11 3.02 -9.91
C GLU A 89 -10.65 3.28 -10.32
N LYS A 90 -9.67 2.84 -9.54
CA LYS A 90 -8.24 3.15 -9.78
C LYS A 90 -7.44 1.97 -10.33
N PHE A 91 -7.92 0.74 -10.14
CA PHE A 91 -7.16 -0.46 -10.51
C PHE A 91 -7.94 -1.43 -11.40
N VAL A 92 -9.25 -1.63 -11.16
CA VAL A 92 -10.00 -2.71 -11.83
C VAL A 92 -10.76 -2.22 -13.06
N ASP A 93 -11.47 -1.10 -12.95
CA ASP A 93 -12.33 -0.56 -14.01
C ASP A 93 -11.58 0.38 -14.96
N VAL A 94 -10.26 0.24 -15.04
CA VAL A 94 -9.37 1.11 -15.82
C VAL A 94 -8.41 0.31 -16.69
N ASP A 95 -7.84 0.97 -17.69
CA ASP A 95 -6.74 0.40 -18.46
C ASP A 95 -5.52 0.14 -17.57
N THR A 96 -4.78 -0.94 -17.87
CA THR A 96 -3.61 -1.38 -17.11
C THR A 96 -2.58 -0.26 -16.92
N GLY A 97 -2.41 0.65 -17.89
CA GLY A 97 -1.49 1.78 -17.76
C GLY A 97 -1.87 2.77 -16.66
N PHE A 98 -3.17 2.96 -16.38
CA PHE A 98 -3.62 3.78 -15.26
C PHE A 98 -3.42 3.06 -13.92
N ALA A 99 -3.70 1.76 -13.88
CA ALA A 99 -3.43 0.93 -12.71
C ALA A 99 -1.93 0.90 -12.35
N GLU A 100 -1.05 0.85 -13.36
CA GLU A 100 0.40 0.94 -13.22
C GLU A 100 0.83 2.25 -12.56
N VAL A 101 0.27 3.38 -13.01
CA VAL A 101 0.53 4.70 -12.40
C VAL A 101 0.02 4.78 -10.96
N ALA A 102 -1.16 4.22 -10.69
CA ALA A 102 -1.73 4.20 -9.34
C ALA A 102 -0.90 3.35 -8.38
N LEU A 103 -0.41 2.17 -8.81
CA LEU A 103 0.48 1.33 -8.02
C LEU A 103 1.83 2.02 -7.79
N ALA A 104 2.41 2.64 -8.82
CA ALA A 104 3.64 3.41 -8.67
C ALA A 104 3.47 4.57 -7.68
N ALA A 105 2.29 5.21 -7.63
CA ALA A 105 2.00 6.25 -6.64
C ALA A 105 1.95 5.67 -5.21
N ALA A 106 1.36 4.50 -5.01
CA ALA A 106 1.33 3.82 -3.72
C ALA A 106 2.73 3.42 -3.25
N VAL A 107 3.58 2.89 -4.15
CA VAL A 107 4.99 2.60 -3.86
C VAL A 107 5.75 3.88 -3.51
N SER A 108 5.60 4.94 -4.31
CA SER A 108 6.25 6.24 -4.06
C SER A 108 5.89 6.79 -2.68
N TYR A 109 4.61 6.67 -2.30
CA TYR A 109 4.12 7.11 -1.00
C TYR A 109 4.75 6.31 0.14
N SER A 110 4.77 4.99 0.02
CA SER A 110 5.38 4.11 1.04
C SER A 110 6.87 4.40 1.24
N GLN A 111 7.62 4.62 0.16
CA GLN A 111 9.05 4.96 0.23
C GLN A 111 9.24 6.31 0.95
N SER A 112 8.48 7.33 0.57
CA SER A 112 8.56 8.65 1.19
C SER A 112 8.19 8.64 2.68
N LEU A 113 7.23 7.81 3.08
CA LEU A 113 6.85 7.64 4.48
C LEU A 113 7.99 7.02 5.29
N LEU A 114 8.64 5.97 4.76
CA LEU A 114 9.77 5.31 5.41
C LEU A 114 10.95 6.27 5.59
N GLU A 115 11.31 7.03 4.54
CA GLU A 115 12.35 8.06 4.61
C GLU A 115 12.04 9.12 5.68
N SER A 116 10.78 9.57 5.76
CA SER A 116 10.35 10.55 6.74
C SER A 116 10.42 10.00 8.18
N LEU A 117 10.05 8.73 8.37
CA LEU A 117 10.13 8.05 9.67
C LEU A 117 11.59 7.85 10.11
N ASP A 118 12.47 7.44 9.21
CA ASP A 118 13.90 7.27 9.49
C ASP A 118 14.56 8.61 9.87
N ALA A 119 14.22 9.68 9.15
CA ALA A 119 14.67 11.03 9.48
C ALA A 119 14.17 11.48 10.86
N ALA A 120 12.90 11.22 11.19
CA ALA A 120 12.33 11.54 12.50
C ALA A 120 13.00 10.73 13.63
N LEU A 121 13.22 9.43 13.43
CA LEU A 121 13.90 8.56 14.39
C LEU A 121 15.33 9.05 14.65
N SER A 122 16.06 9.41 13.58
CA SER A 122 17.40 9.98 13.67
C SER A 122 17.42 11.29 14.46
N GLN A 123 16.39 12.13 14.36
CA GLN A 123 16.31 13.35 15.18
C GLN A 123 16.08 13.04 16.66
N LEU A 124 15.25 12.04 16.96
CA LEU A 124 14.96 11.63 18.33
C LEU A 124 16.20 11.01 19.01
N THR A 125 16.95 10.16 18.30
CA THR A 125 18.19 9.56 18.83
C THR A 125 19.30 10.59 19.00
N ASN A 126 19.53 11.46 18.02
CA ASN A 126 20.54 12.53 18.12
C ASN A 126 20.16 13.61 19.15
N GLY A 127 18.87 13.81 19.42
CA GLY A 127 18.39 14.70 20.49
C GLY A 127 18.66 14.15 21.89
N ALA A 128 18.61 12.83 22.07
CA ALA A 128 18.91 12.15 23.33
C ALA A 128 20.41 12.22 23.70
N GLU A 129 21.31 12.25 22.70
CA GLU A 129 22.77 12.30 22.93
C GLU A 129 23.31 13.70 23.28
N LYS A 130 22.56 14.77 23.01
CA LYS A 130 22.99 16.16 23.29
C LYS A 130 22.51 16.70 24.64
N GLY A 131 21.98 15.83 25.51
CA GLY A 131 21.40 16.18 26.82
C GLY A 131 22.21 15.76 28.05
N VAL A 132 23.54 15.65 27.95
CA VAL A 132 24.47 15.40 29.09
C VAL A 132 25.48 16.53 29.21
#